data_AF-A0A7S1GT87-F1
#
_entry.id   AF-A0A7S1GT87-F1
#
_cell.length_a   1.000
_cell.length_b   1.000
_cell.length_c   1.000
_cell.angle_alpha   90.00
_cell.angle_beta   90.00
_cell.angle_gamma   90.00
#
_symmetry.space_group_name_H-M   'P 1'
#
loop_
_entity.id
_entity.type
_entity.pdbx_description
1 polymer ?
#
loop_
_entity_poly.entity_id
_entity_poly.type
_entity_poly.pdbx_seq_one_letter_code
_entity_poly.pdbx_strand_id
1 'polypeptide(L)'
;EWYRVHLGLEVQAWGGAKLPGSSSPTLWTPFKADTGYFAPSEAPFMVNFRVADLQGLLAALRAEGCQVVGEPQDSEYGKFGWVLDLDGNKVELWELPAAG
;
A
#
# COMPACT_ATOMS: atom_id res chain seq x y z
N GLU A 1 0.85 19.39 8.61
CA GLU A 1 1.50 20.35 9.52
C GLU A 1 1.93 19.74 10.86
N TRP A 2 1.02 19.17 11.66
CA TRP A 2 1.36 18.60 12.97
C TRP A 2 2.56 17.62 12.94
N TYR A 3 2.55 16.64 12.03
CA TYR A 3 3.64 15.67 11.87
C TYR A 3 4.98 16.31 11.49
N ARG A 4 4.97 17.35 10.67
CA ARG A 4 6.16 18.11 10.27
C ARG A 4 6.77 18.83 11.46
N VAL A 5 5.93 19.52 12.23
CA VAL A 5 6.35 20.36 13.36
C VAL A 5 6.81 19.52 14.56
N HIS A 6 6.08 18.45 14.88
CA HIS A 6 6.29 17.71 16.13
C HIS A 6 7.11 16.44 15.97
N LEU A 7 7.07 15.78 14.80
CA LEU A 7 7.83 14.55 14.55
C LEU A 7 8.98 14.75 13.54
N GLY A 8 9.11 15.95 12.97
CA GLY A 8 10.15 16.24 11.98
C GLY A 8 9.97 15.49 10.66
N LEU A 9 8.76 15.00 10.35
CA LEU A 9 8.53 14.31 9.07
C LEU A 9 8.64 15.28 7.91
N GLU A 10 9.49 14.95 6.94
CA GLU A 10 9.64 15.69 5.69
C GLU A 10 8.46 15.38 4.76
N VAL A 11 7.36 16.08 4.99
CA VAL A 11 6.15 15.96 4.17
C VAL A 11 6.42 16.52 2.77
N GLN A 12 6.36 15.63 1.78
CA GLN A 12 6.61 15.90 0.37
C GLN A 12 5.40 16.54 -0.31
N ALA A 13 5.58 17.02 -1.55
CA ALA A 13 4.53 17.68 -2.33
C ALA A 13 3.27 16.82 -2.56
N TRP A 14 3.42 15.49 -2.60
CA TRP A 14 2.32 14.53 -2.72
C TRP A 14 1.56 14.29 -1.41
N GLY A 15 1.98 14.90 -0.29
CA GLY A 15 1.23 14.97 0.96
C GLY A 15 1.62 13.99 2.06
N GLY A 16 2.53 13.05 1.79
CA GLY A 16 3.08 12.14 2.81
C GLY A 16 4.60 12.25 2.96
N ALA A 17 5.21 11.31 3.67
CA ALA A 17 6.61 11.38 4.06
C ALA A 17 7.29 10.01 3.93
N LYS A 18 8.58 10.03 3.61
CA LYS A 18 9.46 8.86 3.79
C LYS A 18 9.92 8.83 5.25
N LEU A 19 9.71 7.70 5.92
CA LEU A 19 10.20 7.52 7.28
C LEU A 19 11.70 7.22 7.27
N PRO A 20 12.47 7.76 8.24
CA PRO A 20 13.89 7.47 8.37
C PRO A 20 14.12 6.04 8.91
N GLY A 21 15.27 5.43 8.57
CA GLY A 21 15.78 4.27 9.32
C GLY A 21 15.95 2.94 8.58
N SER A 22 15.64 2.84 7.28
CA SER A 22 15.80 1.58 6.53
C SER A 22 16.37 1.77 5.13
N SER A 23 17.07 0.74 4.64
CA SER A 23 17.56 0.65 3.26
C SER A 23 16.42 0.60 2.24
N SER A 24 15.25 0.11 2.65
CA SER A 24 14.00 0.17 1.88
C SER A 24 13.08 1.23 2.49
N PRO A 25 12.75 2.32 1.79
CA PRO A 25 11.94 3.40 2.35
C PRO A 25 10.57 2.91 2.82
N THR A 26 10.21 3.18 4.07
CA THR A 26 8.81 3.11 4.51
C THR A 26 8.14 4.44 4.20
N LEU A 27 6.95 4.39 3.60
CA LEU A 27 6.18 5.59 3.28
C LEU A 27 5.01 5.73 4.27
N TRP A 28 4.77 6.96 4.70
CA TRP A 28 3.58 7.35 5.42
C TRP A 28 2.75 8.27 4.53
N THR A 29 1.50 7.91 4.27
CA THR A 29 0.63 8.63 3.33
C THR A 29 -0.74 8.85 3.96
N PRO A 30 -1.16 10.11 4.20
CA PRO A 30 -2.51 10.39 4.66
C PRO A 30 -3.50 10.31 3.49
N PHE A 31 -4.70 9.82 3.77
CA PHE A 31 -5.82 9.87 2.84
C PHE A 31 -6.86 10.91 3.31
N LYS A 32 -7.70 11.36 2.39
CA LYS A 32 -8.88 12.15 2.75
C LYS A 32 -9.83 11.32 3.60
N ALA A 33 -10.51 11.98 4.54
CA ALA A 33 -11.45 11.32 5.46
C ALA A 33 -12.62 10.64 4.74
N ASP A 34 -12.98 11.10 3.54
CA ASP A 34 -14.06 10.60 2.69
C ASP A 34 -13.55 9.69 1.56
N THR A 35 -12.33 9.17 1.65
CA THR A 35 -11.77 8.31 0.60
C THR A 35 -12.54 6.99 0.50
N GLY A 36 -12.87 6.57 -0.72
CA GLY A 36 -13.38 5.22 -1.00
C GLY A 36 -12.26 4.19 -1.23
N TYR A 37 -10.99 4.58 -1.12
CA TYR A 37 -9.85 3.77 -1.56
C TYR A 37 -9.70 2.45 -0.79
N PHE A 38 -10.08 2.46 0.49
CA PHE A 38 -9.99 1.28 1.35
C PHE A 38 -11.13 0.28 1.12
N ALA A 39 -12.18 0.65 0.36
CA ALA A 39 -13.27 -0.25 0.07
C ALA A 39 -12.77 -1.57 -0.58
N PRO A 40 -13.33 -2.72 -0.18
CA PRO A 40 -14.53 -2.89 0.65
C PRO A 40 -14.28 -2.89 2.17
N SER A 41 -13.05 -2.64 2.63
CA SER A 41 -12.73 -2.55 4.05
C SER A 41 -13.32 -1.28 4.69
N GLU A 42 -13.81 -1.41 5.92
CA GLU A 42 -14.30 -0.31 6.76
C GLU A 42 -13.19 0.27 7.67
N ALA A 43 -11.99 -0.31 7.65
CA ALA A 43 -10.86 0.17 8.43
C ALA A 43 -10.45 1.59 8.01
N PRO A 44 -10.05 2.46 8.97
CA PRO A 44 -9.65 3.83 8.68
C PRO A 44 -8.22 3.94 8.10
N PHE A 45 -7.56 2.81 7.84
CA PHE A 45 -6.23 2.72 7.28
C PHE A 45 -6.07 1.45 6.44
N MET A 46 -4.95 1.38 5.72
CA MET A 46 -4.50 0.21 4.97
C MET A 46 -3.00 0.05 5.15
N VAL A 47 -2.52 -1.19 5.17
CA VAL A 47 -1.08 -1.49 5.12
C VAL A 47 -0.69 -1.81 3.68
N ASN A 48 0.41 -1.22 3.22
CA ASN A 48 1.04 -1.54 1.94
C ASN A 48 2.32 -2.35 2.19
N PHE A 49 2.39 -3.55 1.61
CA PHE A 49 3.58 -4.39 1.64
C PHE A 49 4.27 -4.40 0.28
N ARG A 50 5.59 -4.22 0.31
CA ARG A 50 6.42 -4.45 -0.86
C ARG A 50 6.62 -5.95 -1.07
N VAL A 51 6.43 -6.41 -2.31
CA VAL A 51 6.56 -7.82 -2.72
C VAL A 51 7.52 -7.94 -3.91
N ALA A 52 8.12 -9.12 -4.08
CA ALA A 52 9.08 -9.38 -5.15
C ALA A 52 8.44 -9.87 -6.46
N ASP A 53 7.34 -10.63 -6.35
CA ASP A 53 6.55 -11.15 -7.47
C ASP A 53 5.07 -11.05 -7.10
N LEU A 54 4.43 -9.96 -7.53
CA LEU A 54 3.02 -9.69 -7.25
C LEU A 54 2.11 -10.70 -7.95
N GLN A 55 2.41 -11.05 -9.21
CA GLN A 55 1.55 -11.95 -9.98
C GLN A 55 1.56 -13.36 -9.40
N GLY A 56 2.75 -13.88 -9.08
CA GLY A 56 2.90 -15.17 -8.42
C GLY A 56 2.21 -15.21 -7.05
N LEU A 57 2.40 -14.17 -6.24
CA LEU A 57 1.76 -14.08 -4.93
C LEU A 57 0.23 -14.04 -5.03
N LEU A 58 -0.32 -13.19 -5.91
CA LEU A 58 -1.78 -13.13 -6.09
C LEU A 58 -2.35 -14.43 -6.65
N ALA A 59 -1.62 -15.16 -7.48
CA ALA A 59 -2.04 -16.49 -7.95
C ALA A 59 -2.09 -17.50 -6.81
N ALA A 60 -1.06 -17.54 -5.96
CA ALA A 60 -1.03 -18.40 -4.77
C ALA A 60 -2.17 -18.09 -3.81
N LEU A 61 -2.37 -16.81 -3.47
CA LEU A 61 -3.45 -16.38 -2.58
C LEU A 61 -4.84 -16.75 -3.11
N ARG A 62 -5.09 -16.62 -4.41
CA ARG A 62 -6.35 -17.10 -5.02
C ARG A 62 -6.51 -18.62 -4.90
N ALA A 63 -5.45 -19.37 -5.14
CA ALA A 63 -5.48 -20.84 -5.05
C ALA A 63 -5.71 -21.33 -3.61
N GLU A 64 -5.24 -20.57 -2.62
CA GLU A 64 -5.45 -20.83 -1.19
C GLU A 64 -6.83 -20.35 -0.68
N GLY A 65 -7.64 -19.74 -1.55
CA GLY A 65 -8.99 -19.26 -1.21
C GLY A 65 -9.02 -17.89 -0.52
N CYS A 66 -7.90 -17.15 -0.50
CA CYS A 66 -7.88 -15.79 0.00
C CYS A 66 -8.64 -14.84 -0.92
N GLN A 67 -9.22 -13.79 -0.33
CA GLN A 67 -10.02 -12.83 -1.07
C GLN A 67 -9.13 -11.77 -1.74
N VAL A 68 -8.85 -11.95 -3.02
CA VAL A 68 -8.23 -10.92 -3.87
C VAL A 68 -9.28 -9.91 -4.31
N VAL A 69 -8.95 -8.62 -4.21
CA VAL A 69 -9.87 -7.51 -4.48
C VAL A 69 -9.51 -6.83 -5.79
N GLY A 70 -10.44 -6.87 -6.76
CA GLY A 70 -10.29 -6.22 -8.05
C GLY A 70 -9.17 -6.81 -8.92
N GLU A 71 -8.82 -6.07 -9.97
CA GLU A 71 -7.73 -6.44 -10.88
C GLU A 71 -6.44 -5.71 -10.52
N PRO A 72 -5.28 -6.37 -10.60
CA PRO A 72 -3.99 -5.71 -10.41
C PRO A 72 -3.79 -4.55 -11.39
N GLN A 73 -3.09 -3.51 -10.94
CA GLN A 73 -2.77 -2.35 -11.75
C GLN A 73 -1.27 -2.29 -12.04
N ASP A 74 -0.92 -1.84 -13.24
CA ASP A 74 0.45 -1.56 -13.64
C ASP A 74 0.60 -0.05 -13.88
N SER A 75 1.70 0.53 -13.43
CA SER A 75 1.95 1.97 -13.49
C SER A 75 3.45 2.25 -13.54
N GLU A 76 3.82 3.50 -13.85
CA GLU A 76 5.21 3.96 -13.76
C GLU A 76 5.83 3.80 -12.35
N TYR A 77 4.99 3.72 -11.31
CA TYR A 77 5.41 3.52 -9.93
C TYR A 77 5.48 2.04 -9.51
N GLY A 78 5.24 1.11 -10.45
CA GLY A 78 5.22 -0.33 -10.21
C GLY A 78 3.82 -0.93 -10.29
N LYS A 79 3.73 -2.20 -9.88
CA LYS A 79 2.49 -2.98 -9.92
C LYS A 79 1.83 -3.02 -8.56
N PHE A 80 0.50 -2.95 -8.55
CA PHE A 80 -0.31 -2.91 -7.35
C PHE A 80 -1.39 -4.00 -7.39
N GLY A 81 -1.62 -4.63 -6.26
CA GLY A 81 -2.71 -5.59 -6.06
C GLY A 81 -3.25 -5.49 -4.64
N TRP A 82 -4.44 -6.04 -4.41
CA TRP A 82 -5.12 -5.89 -3.13
C TRP A 82 -5.75 -7.20 -2.69
N VAL A 83 -5.74 -7.43 -1.38
CA VAL A 83 -6.39 -8.57 -0.73
C VAL A 83 -7.13 -8.11 0.52
N LEU A 84 -8.09 -8.90 0.99
CA LEU A 84 -8.61 -8.77 2.37
C LEU A 84 -7.90 -9.76 3.28
N ASP A 85 -7.47 -9.28 4.44
CA ASP A 85 -7.00 -10.15 5.51
C ASP A 85 -8.17 -10.81 6.26
N LEU A 86 -7.85 -11.60 7.29
CA LEU A 86 -8.84 -12.33 8.09
C LEU A 86 -9.77 -11.42 8.91
N ASP A 87 -9.36 -10.17 9.15
CA ASP A 87 -10.15 -9.17 9.88
C ASP A 87 -10.96 -8.29 8.92
N GLY A 88 -10.87 -8.54 7.60
CA GLY A 88 -11.55 -7.77 6.56
C GLY A 88 -10.84 -6.46 6.21
N ASN A 89 -9.61 -6.24 6.68
CA ASN A 89 -8.84 -5.07 6.27
C ASN A 89 -8.34 -5.25 4.86
N LYS A 90 -8.43 -4.20 4.06
CA LYS A 90 -7.79 -4.18 2.74
C LYS A 90 -6.29 -3.99 2.95
N VAL A 91 -5.52 -4.86 2.30
CA VAL A 91 -4.06 -4.82 2.26
C VAL A 91 -3.65 -4.56 0.82
N GLU A 92 -2.72 -3.64 0.64
CA GLU A 92 -2.11 -3.36 -0.66
C GLU A 92 -0.77 -4.07 -0.78
N LEU A 93 -0.54 -4.64 -1.94
CA LEU A 93 0.69 -5.33 -2.30
C LEU A 93 1.31 -4.58 -3.47
N TRP A 94 2.58 -4.23 -3.33
CA TRP A 94 3.29 -3.39 -4.29
C TRP A 94 4.59 -4.04 -4.75
N GLU A 95 4.73 -4.25 -6.05
CA GLU A 95 5.99 -4.64 -6.67
C GLU A 95 6.60 -3.42 -7.35
N LEU A 96 7.86 -3.09 -7.02
CA LEU A 96 8.57 -2.00 -7.67
C LEU A 96 8.64 -2.23 -9.19
N PRO A 97 8.66 -1.17 -10.01
CA PRO A 97 8.99 -1.33 -11.42
C PRO A 97 10.37 -1.97 -11.52
N ALA A 98 10.58 -2.79 -12.54
CA ALA A 98 11.88 -3.35 -12.82
C ALA A 98 12.90 -2.20 -12.89
N ALA A 99 14.01 -2.33 -12.17
CA ALA A 99 15.09 -1.35 -12.27
C ALA A 99 15.56 -1.34 -13.74
N GLY A 100 15.49 -0.17 -14.36
CA GLY A 100 16.16 0.08 -15.64
C GLY A 100 17.67 0.05 -15.50
#